data_AF-A0A6H0V229-F1
#
_entry.id   AF-A0A6H0V229-F1
#
_cell.length_a   1.000
_cell.length_b   1.000
_cell.length_c   1.000
_cell.angle_alpha   90.00
_cell.angle_beta   90.00
_cell.angle_gamma   90.00
#
_symmetry.space_group_name_H-M   'P 1'
#
loop_
_entity.id
_entity.type
_entity.pdbx_description
1 polymer ?
#
loop_
_entity_poly.entity_id
_entity_poly.type
_entity_poly.pdbx_seq_one_letter_code
_entity_poly.pdbx_strand_id
1 'polypeptide(L)'
;MKKWLLNSLGTSIVLPAFLAFSCQKNVTNTKKSITLKKVDTFQNNKSINFLLNKFFSNNEKEISTFLNNQNNINNSKFDELKYALLWFEPFRSISNEKAGGFASLVDASRKILVNNLDKNWFWFLKNIKNSSFIFNPYGSYYSAFSNEQNDFEYIQEKFPSLSLNLESNEIIDHLVVDIPQSAYDVYDQKQAIYLIYSSNFAIKFYNWNNTEKLLIPDVYYLPDAQNIEQTKEILTTFENQIWSEYNQWIIDEIEYQKGYNDPSYDPENTKQKFNDKHLLTQFNRVAYSYMSKIAINNLNANQKQIYKFTWKDINENS
;
A
#
# COMPACT_ATOMS: atom_id res chain seq x y z
N MET A 1 25.04 -25.25 -83.18
CA MET A 1 24.20 -24.03 -83.23
C MET A 1 24.48 -23.24 -81.96
N LYS A 2 25.46 -22.32 -81.97
CA LYS A 2 25.31 -20.85 -82.17
C LYS A 2 24.30 -20.22 -81.19
N LYS A 3 24.81 -19.63 -80.10
CA LYS A 3 24.96 -18.18 -79.80
C LYS A 3 23.65 -17.57 -79.25
N TRP A 4 23.62 -16.90 -78.10
CA TRP A 4 24.30 -15.62 -77.84
C TRP A 4 24.54 -15.35 -76.34
N LEU A 5 25.67 -14.71 -76.08
CA LEU A 5 26.02 -13.93 -74.89
C LEU A 5 25.21 -12.62 -74.84
N LEU A 6 25.02 -12.04 -73.66
CA LEU A 6 25.51 -10.69 -73.26
C LEU A 6 24.64 -10.05 -72.17
N ASN A 7 25.35 -9.56 -71.13
CA ASN A 7 25.07 -8.37 -70.31
C ASN A 7 23.82 -8.40 -69.43
N SER A 8 23.73 -7.76 -68.27
CA SER A 8 24.56 -6.99 -67.34
C SER A 8 23.64 -6.93 -66.11
N LEU A 9 24.10 -7.01 -64.87
CA LEU A 9 24.63 -5.91 -64.10
C LEU A 9 25.02 -6.54 -62.76
N GLY A 10 26.28 -6.32 -62.38
CA GLY A 10 26.67 -6.45 -61.00
C GLY A 10 25.96 -5.39 -60.17
N THR A 11 25.44 -5.81 -59.03
CA THR A 11 25.41 -4.98 -57.82
C THR A 11 26.01 -5.82 -56.70
N SER A 12 27.34 -5.87 -56.71
CA SER A 12 28.10 -6.06 -55.47
C SER A 12 27.66 -4.93 -54.53
N ILE A 13 26.76 -5.23 -53.59
CA ILE A 13 26.55 -4.37 -52.44
C ILE A 13 27.83 -4.48 -51.64
N VAL A 14 28.71 -3.51 -51.90
CA VAL A 14 29.82 -3.14 -51.05
C VAL A 14 29.24 -2.96 -49.66
N LEU A 15 29.53 -3.88 -48.75
CA LEU A 15 29.42 -3.63 -47.32
C LEU A 15 30.21 -2.35 -47.06
N PRO A 16 29.59 -1.25 -46.61
CA PRO A 16 30.37 -0.21 -46.02
C PRO A 16 30.98 -0.84 -44.77
N ALA A 17 32.28 -1.09 -44.81
CA ALA A 17 33.09 -1.09 -43.62
C ALA A 17 32.82 0.27 -42.96
N PHE A 18 31.88 0.30 -42.02
CA PHE A 18 31.75 1.40 -41.10
C PHE A 18 33.06 1.42 -40.32
N LEU A 19 34.02 2.19 -40.86
CA LEU A 19 35.13 2.72 -40.12
C LEU A 19 34.51 3.41 -38.91
N ALA A 20 34.59 2.74 -37.77
CA ALA A 20 34.31 3.34 -36.49
C ALA A 20 35.34 4.47 -36.33
N PHE A 21 34.99 5.67 -36.77
CA PHE A 21 35.63 6.88 -36.30
C PHE A 21 35.29 6.97 -34.81
N SER A 22 36.13 6.38 -33.97
CA SER A 22 36.15 6.76 -32.57
C SER A 22 36.59 8.23 -32.55
N CYS A 23 35.64 9.14 -32.35
CA CYS A 23 35.98 10.44 -31.80
C CYS A 23 36.61 10.18 -30.44
N GLN A 24 37.93 10.04 -30.40
CA GLN A 24 38.69 10.32 -29.19
C GLN A 24 38.55 11.81 -28.94
N LYS A 25 37.47 12.20 -28.26
CA LYS A 25 37.55 13.38 -27.42
C LYS A 25 38.70 13.10 -26.48
N ASN A 26 39.71 13.98 -26.46
CA ASN A 26 40.65 14.05 -25.36
C ASN A 26 39.83 14.19 -24.08
N VAL A 27 39.56 13.07 -23.43
CA VAL A 27 38.99 13.05 -22.09
C VAL A 27 40.12 13.58 -21.24
N THR A 28 40.07 14.88 -20.95
CA THR A 28 40.71 15.39 -19.75
C THR A 28 40.30 14.45 -18.63
N ASN A 29 41.29 13.78 -18.02
CA ASN A 29 41.16 12.98 -16.81
C ASN A 29 40.68 13.88 -15.66
N THR A 30 39.46 14.39 -15.77
CA THR A 30 38.65 14.65 -14.61
C THR A 30 38.34 13.27 -14.10
N LYS A 31 39.06 12.87 -13.04
CA LYS A 31 38.62 11.80 -12.16
C LYS A 31 37.15 12.11 -11.88
N LYS A 32 36.23 11.44 -12.59
CA LYS A 32 34.85 11.33 -12.13
C LYS A 32 35.03 10.63 -10.80
N SER A 33 34.97 11.41 -9.73
CA SER A 33 34.76 10.90 -8.40
C SER A 33 33.65 9.87 -8.55
N ILE A 34 33.99 8.59 -8.41
CA ILE A 34 32.99 7.57 -8.19
C ILE A 34 32.46 7.94 -6.82
N THR A 35 31.43 8.78 -6.80
CA THR A 35 30.68 9.06 -5.59
C THR A 35 29.99 7.74 -5.31
N LEU A 36 30.61 6.93 -4.44
CA LEU A 36 29.98 5.74 -3.89
C LEU A 36 28.59 6.19 -3.43
N LYS A 37 27.54 5.62 -4.04
CA LYS A 37 26.15 5.90 -3.67
C LYS A 37 26.12 5.77 -2.15
N LYS A 38 25.74 6.87 -1.48
CA LYS A 38 25.59 6.92 -0.01
C LYS A 38 24.83 5.64 0.37
N VAL A 39 25.41 4.81 1.23
CA VAL A 39 24.76 3.58 1.68
C VAL A 39 23.40 4.00 2.20
N ASP A 40 22.36 3.54 1.53
CA ASP A 40 21.01 3.88 1.92
C ASP A 40 20.79 3.35 3.34
N THR A 41 20.42 4.25 4.25
CA THR A 41 20.26 3.93 5.67
C THR A 41 18.88 3.38 5.98
N PHE A 42 17.96 3.34 5.00
CA PHE A 42 16.58 2.91 5.25
C PHE A 42 16.51 1.46 5.76
N GLN A 43 17.28 0.52 5.19
CA GLN A 43 17.31 -0.86 5.70
C GLN A 43 17.96 -1.00 7.09
N ASN A 44 18.74 -0.02 7.54
CA ASN A 44 19.37 -0.03 8.87
C ASN A 44 18.40 0.42 9.97
N ASN A 45 17.23 0.94 9.60
CA ASN A 45 16.20 1.30 10.57
C ASN A 45 15.73 0.05 11.34
N LYS A 46 15.64 0.14 12.67
CA LYS A 46 15.29 -0.99 13.55
C LYS A 46 13.94 -1.64 13.17
N SER A 47 12.94 -0.83 12.82
CA SER A 47 11.59 -1.30 12.49
C SER A 47 11.55 -1.94 11.10
N ILE A 48 12.32 -1.40 10.14
CA ILE A 48 12.46 -2.02 8.82
C ILE A 48 13.21 -3.34 8.92
N ASN A 49 14.30 -3.41 9.69
CA ASN A 49 15.02 -4.65 9.92
C ASN A 49 14.13 -5.70 10.61
N PHE A 50 13.31 -5.29 11.58
CA PHE A 50 12.29 -6.16 12.17
C PHE A 50 11.35 -6.74 11.11
N LEU A 51 10.79 -5.92 10.22
CA LEU A 51 9.91 -6.40 9.14
C LEU A 51 10.63 -7.35 8.17
N LEU A 52 11.86 -7.03 7.76
CA LEU A 52 12.66 -7.89 6.87
C LEU A 52 12.89 -9.25 7.51
N ASN A 53 13.33 -9.28 8.77
CA ASN A 53 13.55 -10.52 9.50
C ASN A 53 12.26 -11.32 9.69
N LYS A 54 11.15 -10.64 9.97
CA LYS A 54 9.85 -11.28 10.14
C LYS A 54 9.34 -11.91 8.83
N PHE A 55 9.27 -11.14 7.75
CA PHE A 55 8.67 -11.57 6.48
C PHE A 55 9.53 -12.57 5.70
N PHE A 56 10.82 -12.66 5.99
CA PHE A 56 11.73 -13.62 5.36
C PHE A 56 12.25 -14.68 6.37
N SER A 57 11.63 -14.80 7.54
CA SER A 57 12.02 -15.76 8.59
C SER A 57 13.53 -15.75 8.91
N ASN A 58 14.13 -14.56 8.98
CA ASN A 58 15.57 -14.35 9.19
C ASN A 58 16.50 -14.95 8.10
N ASN A 59 15.98 -15.26 6.91
CA ASN A 59 16.79 -15.75 5.80
C ASN A 59 17.59 -14.60 5.15
N GLU A 60 18.83 -14.40 5.60
CA GLU A 60 19.71 -13.31 5.15
C GLU A 60 19.93 -13.27 3.63
N LYS A 61 19.95 -14.44 2.97
CA LYS A 61 20.12 -14.52 1.51
C LYS A 61 18.89 -13.96 0.79
N GLU A 62 17.70 -14.37 1.21
CA GLU A 62 16.44 -13.86 0.65
C GLU A 62 16.27 -12.37 0.93
N ILE A 63 16.57 -11.93 2.15
CA ILE A 63 16.57 -10.50 2.51
C ILE A 63 17.52 -9.71 1.61
N SER A 64 18.75 -10.20 1.42
CA SER A 64 19.75 -9.53 0.57
C SER A 64 19.31 -9.45 -0.89
N THR A 65 18.77 -10.55 -1.44
CA THR A 65 18.21 -10.58 -2.79
C THR A 65 17.02 -9.63 -2.93
N PHE A 66 16.10 -9.64 -1.96
CA PHE A 66 14.95 -8.74 -1.92
C PHE A 66 15.42 -7.28 -1.91
N LEU A 67 16.29 -6.89 -0.97
CA LEU A 67 16.81 -5.52 -0.88
C LEU A 67 17.53 -5.07 -2.15
N ASN A 68 18.31 -5.94 -2.77
CA ASN A 68 18.95 -5.63 -4.05
C ASN A 68 17.89 -5.34 -5.13
N ASN A 69 16.83 -6.16 -5.22
CA ASN A 69 15.75 -5.91 -6.17
C ASN A 69 15.02 -4.59 -5.87
N GLN A 70 14.68 -4.32 -4.61
CA GLN A 70 13.99 -3.09 -4.20
C GLN A 70 14.81 -1.83 -4.48
N ASN A 71 16.12 -1.87 -4.26
CA ASN A 71 17.01 -0.73 -4.49
C ASN A 71 17.31 -0.46 -5.97
N ASN A 72 16.98 -1.40 -6.86
CA ASN A 72 17.15 -1.27 -8.30
C ASN A 72 15.82 -1.06 -9.06
N ILE A 73 14.70 -0.85 -8.36
CA ILE A 73 13.44 -0.45 -8.99
C ILE A 73 13.63 0.91 -9.68
N ASN A 74 13.32 0.98 -10.97
CA ASN A 74 13.45 2.18 -11.80
C ASN A 74 12.44 3.26 -11.38
N ASN A 75 12.82 4.54 -11.52
CA ASN A 75 11.95 5.69 -11.28
C ASN A 75 10.68 5.68 -12.14
N SER A 76 10.67 5.02 -13.31
CA SER A 76 9.45 4.81 -14.09
C SER A 76 8.33 4.10 -13.32
N LYS A 77 8.64 3.49 -12.17
CA LYS A 77 7.65 2.97 -11.23
C LYS A 77 6.72 4.07 -10.71
N PHE A 78 7.22 5.29 -10.49
CA PHE A 78 6.38 6.41 -10.05
C PHE A 78 5.32 6.76 -11.10
N ASP A 79 5.70 6.85 -12.39
CA ASP A 79 4.75 7.07 -13.50
C ASP A 79 3.70 5.95 -13.59
N GLU A 80 4.12 4.69 -13.46
CA GLU A 80 3.22 3.53 -13.47
C GLU A 80 2.19 3.61 -12.32
N LEU A 81 2.65 3.95 -11.11
CA LEU A 81 1.77 4.08 -9.94
C LEU A 81 0.85 5.29 -10.06
N LYS A 82 1.34 6.42 -10.56
CA LYS A 82 0.55 7.61 -10.84
C LYS A 82 -0.57 7.31 -11.84
N TYR A 83 -0.26 6.60 -12.93
CA TYR A 83 -1.26 6.15 -13.89
C TYR A 83 -2.27 5.18 -13.26
N ALA A 84 -1.81 4.23 -12.44
CA ALA A 84 -2.70 3.29 -11.79
C ALA A 84 -3.64 3.96 -10.78
N LEU A 85 -3.16 4.94 -10.01
CA LEU A 85 -3.99 5.70 -9.06
C LEU A 85 -5.03 6.59 -9.74
N LEU A 86 -4.75 7.06 -10.97
CA LEU A 86 -5.71 7.80 -11.78
C LEU A 86 -6.96 6.96 -12.13
N TRP A 87 -6.75 5.68 -12.47
CA TRP A 87 -7.83 4.79 -12.90
C TRP A 87 -8.45 3.98 -11.76
N PHE A 88 -7.67 3.67 -10.73
CA PHE A 88 -8.14 3.01 -9.53
C PHE A 88 -7.79 3.89 -8.32
N GLU A 89 -8.77 4.64 -7.85
CA GLU A 89 -8.63 5.46 -6.65
C GLU A 89 -8.92 4.58 -5.42
N PRO A 90 -7.93 4.24 -4.55
CA PRO A 90 -8.15 3.35 -3.42
C PRO A 90 -9.22 3.83 -2.43
N PHE A 91 -9.37 5.15 -2.33
CA PHE A 91 -10.38 5.79 -1.49
C PHE A 91 -11.79 5.78 -2.12
N ARG A 92 -11.95 5.40 -3.41
CA ARG A 92 -13.23 5.35 -4.15
C ARG A 92 -13.67 3.95 -4.62
N SER A 93 -13.71 3.01 -3.68
CA SER A 93 -14.08 1.61 -3.95
C SER A 93 -15.37 1.42 -4.77
N ILE A 94 -16.46 2.16 -4.52
CA ILE A 94 -17.72 2.04 -5.29
C ILE A 94 -17.56 2.50 -6.73
N SER A 95 -16.91 3.64 -6.96
CA SER A 95 -16.76 4.21 -8.30
C SER A 95 -15.96 3.27 -9.20
N ASN A 96 -14.93 2.63 -8.63
CA ASN A 96 -14.10 1.65 -9.34
C ASN A 96 -14.91 0.44 -9.82
N GLU A 97 -15.89 -0.05 -9.04
CA GLU A 97 -16.77 -1.17 -9.43
C GLU A 97 -17.75 -0.79 -10.54
N LYS A 98 -18.14 0.49 -10.63
CA LYS A 98 -19.10 1.01 -11.60
C LYS A 98 -18.44 1.65 -12.82
N ALA A 99 -17.18 1.30 -13.12
CA ALA A 99 -16.38 1.93 -14.18
C ALA A 99 -16.90 1.71 -15.62
N GLY A 100 -17.95 0.91 -15.81
CA GLY A 100 -18.60 0.71 -17.11
C GLY A 100 -17.60 0.26 -18.18
N GLY A 101 -17.49 1.02 -19.27
CA GLY A 101 -16.57 0.74 -20.37
C GLY A 101 -15.08 0.74 -20.00
N PHE A 102 -14.71 1.27 -18.82
CA PHE A 102 -13.31 1.33 -18.35
C PHE A 102 -12.95 0.22 -17.34
N ALA A 103 -13.85 -0.74 -17.08
CA ALA A 103 -13.64 -1.77 -16.06
C ALA A 103 -12.31 -2.53 -16.19
N SER A 104 -11.85 -2.79 -17.43
CA SER A 104 -10.57 -3.44 -17.69
C SER A 104 -9.36 -2.59 -17.25
N LEU A 105 -9.40 -1.27 -17.49
CA LEU A 105 -8.35 -0.34 -17.05
C LEU A 105 -8.32 -0.22 -15.53
N VAL A 106 -9.48 -0.18 -14.89
CA VAL A 106 -9.60 -0.14 -13.43
C VAL A 106 -9.06 -1.42 -12.81
N ASP A 107 -9.39 -2.59 -13.34
CA ASP A 107 -8.86 -3.87 -12.83
C ASP A 107 -7.34 -4.01 -13.05
N ALA A 108 -6.84 -3.60 -14.21
CA ALA A 108 -5.40 -3.59 -14.48
C ALA A 108 -4.65 -2.67 -13.51
N SER A 109 -5.20 -1.48 -13.26
CA SER A 109 -4.64 -0.51 -12.33
C SER A 109 -4.67 -1.01 -10.89
N ARG A 110 -5.79 -1.62 -10.46
CA ARG A 110 -5.89 -2.30 -9.16
C ARG A 110 -4.79 -3.35 -9.00
N LYS A 111 -4.58 -4.20 -10.01
CA LYS A 111 -3.53 -5.25 -9.99
C LYS A 111 -2.13 -4.66 -9.87
N ILE A 112 -1.84 -3.56 -10.57
CA ILE A 112 -0.57 -2.83 -10.44
C ILE A 112 -0.35 -2.39 -9.00
N LEU A 113 -1.35 -1.74 -8.38
CA LEU A 113 -1.23 -1.25 -7.01
C LEU A 113 -1.10 -2.39 -6.00
N VAL A 114 -1.93 -3.44 -6.10
CA VAL A 114 -1.84 -4.63 -5.24
C VAL A 114 -0.46 -5.27 -5.34
N ASN A 115 0.03 -5.50 -6.56
CA ASN A 115 1.35 -6.09 -6.80
C ASN A 115 2.48 -5.21 -6.25
N ASN A 116 2.34 -3.88 -6.34
CA ASN A 116 3.31 -2.95 -5.76
C ASN A 116 3.32 -3.01 -4.23
N LEU A 117 2.15 -2.99 -3.59
CA LEU A 117 2.05 -3.06 -2.13
C LEU A 117 2.48 -4.42 -1.57
N ASP A 118 2.31 -5.52 -2.30
CA ASP A 118 2.75 -6.85 -1.87
C ASP A 118 4.25 -7.08 -2.09
N LYS A 119 4.75 -6.81 -3.31
CA LYS A 119 6.11 -7.17 -3.73
C LYS A 119 7.12 -6.05 -3.60
N ASN A 120 6.67 -4.79 -3.62
CA ASN A 120 7.53 -3.62 -3.55
C ASN A 120 7.26 -2.77 -2.31
N TRP A 121 6.73 -3.36 -1.24
CA TRP A 121 6.39 -2.67 0.01
C TRP A 121 7.58 -1.87 0.57
N PHE A 122 8.79 -2.44 0.52
CA PHE A 122 9.99 -1.76 1.03
C PHE A 122 10.30 -0.50 0.22
N TRP A 123 10.26 -0.60 -1.12
CA TRP A 123 10.42 0.55 -1.99
C TRP A 123 9.33 1.59 -1.76
N PHE A 124 8.08 1.16 -1.56
CA PHE A 124 6.96 2.05 -1.25
C PHE A 124 7.23 2.84 0.04
N LEU A 125 7.56 2.16 1.14
CA LEU A 125 7.86 2.82 2.43
C LEU A 125 9.09 3.75 2.32
N LYS A 126 10.12 3.32 1.60
CA LYS A 126 11.34 4.11 1.36
C LYS A 126 11.03 5.39 0.59
N ASN A 127 10.09 5.36 -0.35
CA ASN A 127 9.72 6.51 -1.18
C ASN A 127 8.40 7.15 -0.74
N ILE A 128 7.96 6.93 0.50
CA ILE A 128 6.62 7.32 0.92
C ILE A 128 6.38 8.83 0.90
N LYS A 129 7.44 9.64 1.07
CA LYS A 129 7.39 11.10 0.92
C LYS A 129 6.96 11.56 -0.48
N ASN A 130 7.11 10.70 -1.49
CA ASN A 130 6.65 10.95 -2.85
C ASN A 130 5.19 10.54 -3.05
N SER A 131 4.50 10.05 -2.01
CA SER A 131 3.08 9.73 -2.05
C SER A 131 2.26 10.86 -1.45
N SER A 132 1.07 11.08 -2.00
CA SER A 132 0.05 11.94 -1.41
C SER A 132 -1.10 11.10 -0.90
N PHE A 133 -1.60 11.44 0.28
CA PHE A 133 -2.72 10.78 0.93
C PHE A 133 -3.86 11.79 1.09
N ILE A 134 -5.10 11.37 0.87
CA ILE A 134 -6.28 12.23 1.03
C ILE A 134 -7.05 11.82 2.26
N PHE A 135 -7.56 12.81 3.01
CA PHE A 135 -8.46 12.57 4.13
C PHE A 135 -9.64 11.72 3.67
N ASN A 136 -9.81 10.57 4.30
CA ASN A 136 -10.81 9.59 3.96
C ASN A 136 -11.51 9.11 5.24
N PRO A 137 -12.43 9.91 5.81
CA PRO A 137 -13.19 9.50 6.98
C PRO A 137 -14.21 8.42 6.65
N TYR A 138 -14.40 8.13 5.37
CA TYR A 138 -15.40 7.20 4.91
C TYR A 138 -14.90 5.76 4.92
N GLY A 139 -15.87 4.88 5.07
CA GLY A 139 -15.74 3.48 4.70
C GLY A 139 -16.20 3.31 3.25
N SER A 140 -16.82 2.18 2.99
CA SER A 140 -17.03 1.65 1.64
C SER A 140 -18.27 2.17 0.93
N TYR A 141 -19.07 2.99 1.62
CA TYR A 141 -20.38 3.46 1.16
C TYR A 141 -20.56 4.98 1.23
N TYR A 142 -19.52 5.73 1.61
CA TYR A 142 -19.63 7.18 1.79
C TYR A 142 -20.83 7.60 2.64
N SER A 143 -21.21 6.77 3.61
CA SER A 143 -22.30 7.12 4.50
C SER A 143 -21.86 8.25 5.41
N ALA A 144 -22.74 9.24 5.59
CA ALA A 144 -22.58 10.31 6.56
C ALA A 144 -22.32 9.74 7.97
N PHE A 145 -21.74 10.55 8.84
CA PHE A 145 -21.46 10.18 10.22
C PHE A 145 -21.61 11.39 11.14
N SER A 146 -21.87 11.09 12.42
CA SER A 146 -21.97 12.10 13.47
C SER A 146 -20.64 12.87 13.56
N ASN A 147 -20.68 14.20 13.51
CA ASN A 147 -19.53 15.11 13.52
C ASN A 147 -18.75 15.30 12.21
N GLU A 148 -19.28 14.83 11.07
CA GLU A 148 -18.62 14.98 9.76
C GLU A 148 -18.10 16.40 9.49
N GLN A 149 -18.95 17.43 9.58
CA GLN A 149 -18.54 18.81 9.35
C GLN A 149 -17.38 19.25 10.27
N ASN A 150 -17.49 18.96 11.57
CA ASN A 150 -16.48 19.33 12.57
C ASN A 150 -15.12 18.65 12.34
N ASP A 151 -15.14 17.42 11.81
CA ASP A 151 -13.94 16.68 11.46
C ASP A 151 -13.31 17.22 10.17
N PHE A 152 -14.12 17.56 9.17
CA PHE A 152 -13.62 18.22 7.96
C PHE A 152 -13.01 19.59 8.26
N GLU A 153 -13.68 20.43 9.05
CA GLU A 153 -13.16 21.76 9.43
C GLU A 153 -11.82 21.62 10.17
N TYR A 154 -11.73 20.73 11.15
CA TYR A 154 -10.51 20.47 11.91
C TYR A 154 -9.36 19.95 11.04
N ILE A 155 -9.64 19.00 10.15
CA ILE A 155 -8.62 18.47 9.24
C ILE A 155 -8.21 19.54 8.23
N GLN A 156 -9.13 20.37 7.75
CA GLN A 156 -8.81 21.45 6.83
C GLN A 156 -7.93 22.53 7.47
N GLU A 157 -8.11 22.83 8.77
CA GLU A 157 -7.21 23.74 9.50
C GLU A 157 -5.77 23.24 9.54
N LYS A 158 -5.57 21.92 9.64
CA LYS A 158 -4.22 21.31 9.70
C LYS A 158 -3.64 20.96 8.35
N PHE A 159 -4.51 20.55 7.43
CA PHE A 159 -4.21 20.09 6.08
C PHE A 159 -5.17 20.80 5.10
N PRO A 160 -4.86 22.03 4.65
CA PRO A 160 -5.80 22.88 3.89
C PRO A 160 -6.39 22.28 2.63
N SER A 161 -5.66 21.37 1.96
CA SER A 161 -6.11 20.66 0.77
C SER A 161 -6.76 19.31 1.07
N LEU A 162 -7.02 19.03 2.36
CA LEU A 162 -7.37 17.71 2.90
C LEU A 162 -6.37 16.62 2.53
N SER A 163 -5.20 17.00 2.03
CA SER A 163 -4.16 16.09 1.56
C SER A 163 -2.97 16.16 2.51
N LEU A 164 -2.38 15.00 2.76
CA LEU A 164 -1.21 14.77 3.58
C LEU A 164 -0.09 14.24 2.70
N ASN A 165 1.07 14.88 2.78
CA ASN A 165 2.33 14.32 2.30
C ASN A 165 3.24 14.15 3.53
N LEU A 166 3.92 13.01 3.65
CA LEU A 166 4.90 12.84 4.73
C LEU A 166 6.19 13.56 4.35
N GLU A 167 6.70 14.40 5.26
CA GLU A 167 7.95 15.16 5.04
C GLU A 167 9.21 14.27 5.03
N SER A 168 9.11 13.08 5.62
CA SER A 168 10.22 12.14 5.77
C SER A 168 9.74 10.68 5.64
N ASN A 169 10.65 9.80 5.24
CA ASN A 169 10.46 8.35 5.30
C ASN A 169 10.99 7.74 6.61
N GLU A 170 11.40 8.56 7.57
CA GLU A 170 11.96 8.12 8.86
C GLU A 170 10.88 7.48 9.75
N ILE A 171 11.12 6.22 10.13
CA ILE A 171 10.29 5.47 11.07
C ILE A 171 10.97 5.51 12.44
N ILE A 172 10.31 6.08 13.43
CA ILE A 172 10.90 6.24 14.77
C ILE A 172 10.71 4.99 15.64
N ASP A 173 9.61 4.26 15.42
CA ASP A 173 9.31 3.03 16.15
C ASP A 173 8.34 2.12 15.40
N HIS A 174 8.05 0.96 15.97
CA HIS A 174 6.92 0.13 15.55
C HIS A 174 6.14 -0.40 16.75
N LEU A 175 4.90 -0.79 16.49
CA LEU A 175 4.01 -1.48 17.41
C LEU A 175 3.58 -2.79 16.77
N VAL A 176 3.53 -3.86 17.56
CA VAL A 176 2.92 -5.13 17.19
C VAL A 176 1.72 -5.34 18.10
N VAL A 177 0.55 -5.59 17.50
CA VAL A 177 -0.69 -5.93 18.20
C VAL A 177 -1.08 -7.34 17.77
N ASP A 178 -1.13 -8.28 18.71
CA ASP A 178 -1.62 -9.63 18.46
C ASP A 178 -3.13 -9.60 18.25
N ILE A 179 -3.60 -10.24 17.18
CA ILE A 179 -5.02 -10.33 16.86
C ILE A 179 -5.52 -11.69 17.36
N PRO A 180 -6.50 -11.73 18.27
CA PRO A 180 -7.03 -12.98 18.79
C PRO A 180 -7.61 -13.87 17.68
N GLN A 181 -7.36 -15.17 17.78
CA GLN A 181 -7.94 -16.16 16.88
C GLN A 181 -9.43 -16.31 17.17
N SER A 182 -10.25 -16.23 16.12
CA SER A 182 -11.66 -16.60 16.11
C SER A 182 -11.85 -18.02 15.58
N ALA A 183 -12.99 -18.65 15.91
CA ALA A 183 -13.30 -20.02 15.51
C ALA A 183 -13.47 -20.22 13.99
N TYR A 184 -13.58 -19.13 13.22
CA TYR A 184 -13.88 -19.15 11.77
C TYR A 184 -12.75 -18.60 10.92
N ASP A 185 -11.64 -18.27 11.56
CA ASP A 185 -10.48 -17.68 10.91
C ASP A 185 -9.76 -18.73 10.06
N VAL A 186 -9.33 -18.29 8.88
CA VAL A 186 -8.53 -19.09 7.94
C VAL A 186 -7.05 -18.92 8.20
N TYR A 187 -6.65 -17.76 8.74
CA TYR A 187 -5.25 -17.46 9.01
C TYR A 187 -4.92 -17.60 10.48
N ASP A 188 -3.71 -18.09 10.75
CA ASP A 188 -3.19 -18.25 12.10
C ASP A 188 -2.18 -17.17 12.46
N GLN A 189 -1.96 -16.96 13.76
CA GLN A 189 -0.91 -16.07 14.29
C GLN A 189 -1.00 -14.65 13.71
N LYS A 190 -2.22 -14.13 13.62
CA LYS A 190 -2.49 -12.81 13.06
C LYS A 190 -1.92 -11.70 13.93
N GLN A 191 -1.30 -10.71 13.30
CA GLN A 191 -0.78 -9.52 13.95
C GLN A 191 -1.04 -8.27 13.09
N ALA A 192 -1.31 -7.15 13.74
CA ALA A 192 -1.18 -5.84 13.14
C ALA A 192 0.15 -5.23 13.53
N ILE A 193 0.90 -4.74 12.55
CA ILE A 193 2.20 -4.10 12.75
C ILE A 193 2.11 -2.67 12.26
N TYR A 194 2.18 -1.72 13.18
CA TYR A 194 2.19 -0.30 12.86
C TYR A 194 3.62 0.21 12.82
N LEU A 195 3.99 0.87 11.71
CA LEU A 195 5.20 1.66 11.59
C LEU A 195 4.86 3.10 11.95
N ILE A 196 5.56 3.65 12.94
CA ILE A 196 5.28 4.98 13.48
C ILE A 196 6.26 5.98 12.84
N TYR A 197 5.71 6.94 12.10
CA TYR A 197 6.40 8.04 11.44
C TYR A 197 6.19 9.31 12.25
N SER A 198 7.28 9.95 12.70
CA SER A 198 7.18 10.99 13.73
C SER A 198 6.36 10.49 14.93
N SER A 199 5.99 11.33 15.89
CA SER A 199 5.20 10.87 17.05
C SER A 199 3.70 10.66 16.76
N ASN A 200 3.19 11.05 15.60
CA ASN A 200 1.74 11.16 15.38
C ASN A 200 1.25 10.66 14.02
N PHE A 201 2.09 10.01 13.22
CA PHE A 201 1.66 9.32 12.02
C PHE A 201 1.99 7.83 12.09
N ALA A 202 1.13 6.99 11.52
CA ALA A 202 1.38 5.56 11.48
C ALA A 202 0.82 4.90 10.21
N ILE A 203 1.48 3.82 9.79
CA ILE A 203 1.05 2.97 8.66
C ILE A 203 1.03 1.53 9.12
N LYS A 204 0.06 0.76 8.63
CA LYS A 204 -0.17 -0.61 9.09
C LYS A 204 0.18 -1.67 8.05
N PHE A 205 0.80 -2.74 8.53
CA PHE A 205 0.74 -4.07 7.94
C PHE A 205 -0.19 -4.96 8.75
N TYR A 206 -0.94 -5.82 8.08
CA TYR A 206 -1.30 -7.10 8.70
C TYR A 206 -0.24 -8.13 8.37
N ASN A 207 -0.06 -9.08 9.28
CA ASN A 207 0.79 -10.24 9.11
C ASN A 207 0.09 -11.48 9.67
N TRP A 208 0.27 -12.62 9.04
CA TRP A 208 -0.26 -13.91 9.48
C TRP A 208 0.63 -15.05 8.96
N ASN A 209 0.41 -16.26 9.48
CA ASN A 209 1.21 -17.45 9.13
C ASN A 209 2.74 -17.18 9.24
N ASN A 210 3.14 -16.33 10.19
CA ASN A 210 4.48 -15.76 10.39
C ASN A 210 5.00 -14.81 9.29
N THR A 211 4.84 -15.13 8.01
CA THR A 211 5.50 -14.40 6.91
C THR A 211 4.55 -13.67 5.97
N GLU A 212 3.31 -14.13 5.83
CA GLU A 212 2.34 -13.51 4.94
C GLU A 212 1.96 -12.12 5.45
N LYS A 213 1.69 -11.19 4.54
CA LYS A 213 1.56 -9.78 4.89
C LYS A 213 0.61 -9.03 3.95
N LEU A 214 0.04 -7.96 4.47
CA LEU A 214 -0.81 -7.02 3.72
C LEU A 214 -0.49 -5.60 4.16
N LEU A 215 0.08 -4.79 3.26
CA LEU A 215 0.28 -3.37 3.50
C LEU A 215 -1.02 -2.61 3.24
N ILE A 216 -1.56 -1.98 4.28
CA ILE A 216 -2.67 -1.04 4.14
C ILE A 216 -2.11 0.32 3.74
N PRO A 217 -2.43 0.86 2.55
CA PRO A 217 -1.88 2.13 2.06
C PRO A 217 -2.63 3.34 2.65
N ASP A 218 -2.91 3.27 3.95
CA ASP A 218 -3.49 4.34 4.73
C ASP A 218 -2.44 4.88 5.70
N VAL A 219 -2.46 6.20 5.90
CA VAL A 219 -1.72 6.90 6.95
C VAL A 219 -2.73 7.32 8.02
N TYR A 220 -2.49 6.90 9.25
CA TYR A 220 -3.23 7.34 10.42
C TYR A 220 -2.56 8.58 11.01
N TYR A 221 -3.33 9.63 11.23
CA TYR A 221 -2.93 10.84 11.93
C TYR A 221 -3.53 10.84 13.34
N LEU A 222 -2.69 10.96 14.36
CA LEU A 222 -3.05 10.90 15.78
C LEU A 222 -2.79 12.25 16.45
N PRO A 223 -3.69 13.24 16.29
CA PRO A 223 -3.40 14.63 16.67
C PRO A 223 -3.12 14.82 18.16
N ASP A 224 -3.73 14.01 19.03
CA ASP A 224 -3.63 14.16 20.47
C ASP A 224 -2.44 13.39 21.06
N ALA A 225 -1.78 12.54 20.27
CA ALA A 225 -0.60 11.79 20.69
C ALA A 225 0.61 12.72 20.88
N GLN A 226 1.03 12.93 22.12
CA GLN A 226 2.16 13.78 22.46
C GLN A 226 3.51 13.04 22.41
N ASN A 227 3.47 11.71 22.48
CA ASN A 227 4.66 10.86 22.50
C ASN A 227 4.35 9.46 21.97
N ILE A 228 5.41 8.69 21.69
CA ILE A 228 5.33 7.35 21.08
C ILE A 228 4.43 6.40 21.87
N GLU A 229 4.46 6.44 23.20
CA GLU A 229 3.68 5.50 24.02
C GLU A 229 2.18 5.79 23.94
N GLN A 230 1.79 7.07 23.93
CA GLN A 230 0.40 7.46 23.66
C GLN A 230 -0.04 7.07 22.24
N THR A 231 0.84 7.22 21.25
CA THR A 231 0.58 6.75 19.88
C THR A 231 0.29 5.27 19.87
N LYS A 232 1.10 4.47 20.57
CA LYS A 232 0.91 3.03 20.66
C LYS A 232 -0.41 2.66 21.34
N GLU A 233 -0.75 3.32 22.44
CA GLU A 233 -2.01 3.09 23.17
C GLU A 233 -3.24 3.34 22.29
N ILE A 234 -3.27 4.48 21.57
CA ILE A 234 -4.37 4.79 20.65
C ILE A 234 -4.44 3.75 19.52
N LEU A 235 -3.30 3.37 18.93
CA LEU A 235 -3.25 2.38 17.85
C LEU A 235 -3.66 0.97 18.32
N THR A 236 -3.28 0.55 19.53
CA THR A 236 -3.73 -0.71 20.12
C THR A 236 -5.24 -0.70 20.33
N THR A 237 -5.79 0.39 20.87
CA THR A 237 -7.24 0.53 21.07
C THR A 237 -7.98 0.51 19.74
N PHE A 238 -7.48 1.24 18.75
CA PHE A 238 -8.02 1.26 17.39
C PHE A 238 -8.03 -0.12 16.74
N GLU A 239 -6.93 -0.86 16.82
CA GLU A 239 -6.85 -2.20 16.24
C GLU A 239 -7.81 -3.16 16.92
N ASN A 240 -7.82 -3.20 18.25
CA ASN A 240 -8.74 -4.04 19.01
C ASN A 240 -10.20 -3.74 18.65
N GLN A 241 -10.52 -2.46 18.45
CA GLN A 241 -11.85 -2.07 18.03
C GLN A 241 -12.19 -2.56 16.62
N ILE A 242 -11.30 -2.44 15.63
CA ILE A 242 -11.53 -2.98 14.28
C ILE A 242 -11.95 -4.45 14.34
N TRP A 243 -11.22 -5.28 15.08
CA TRP A 243 -11.49 -6.71 15.16
C TRP A 243 -12.73 -7.04 16.00
N SER A 244 -12.98 -6.28 17.06
CA SER A 244 -14.22 -6.41 17.84
C SER A 244 -15.45 -6.12 16.97
N GLU A 245 -15.43 -5.00 16.23
CA GLU A 245 -16.53 -4.61 15.34
C GLU A 245 -16.70 -5.62 14.19
N TYR A 246 -15.60 -6.14 13.64
CA TYR A 246 -15.67 -7.15 12.59
C TYR A 246 -16.31 -8.45 13.07
N ASN A 247 -15.90 -8.94 14.24
CA ASN A 247 -16.48 -10.15 14.84
C ASN A 247 -17.96 -9.96 15.18
N GLN A 248 -18.33 -8.79 15.72
CA GLN A 248 -19.73 -8.48 15.99
C GLN A 248 -20.55 -8.40 14.70
N TRP A 249 -20.02 -7.77 13.65
CA TRP A 249 -20.70 -7.68 12.35
C TRP A 249 -21.02 -9.06 11.74
N ILE A 250 -20.13 -10.05 11.92
CA ILE A 250 -20.39 -11.44 11.49
C ILE A 250 -21.57 -12.03 12.28
N ILE A 251 -21.65 -11.78 13.60
CA ILE A 251 -22.76 -12.25 14.44
C ILE A 251 -24.07 -11.60 14.00
N ASP A 252 -24.08 -10.29 13.80
CA ASP A 252 -25.26 -9.55 13.37
C ASP A 252 -25.77 -10.01 12.00
N GLU A 253 -24.86 -10.29 11.06
CA GLU A 253 -25.21 -10.85 9.75
C GLU A 253 -25.83 -12.24 9.88
N ILE A 254 -25.34 -13.09 10.78
CA ILE A 254 -25.96 -14.40 11.05
C ILE A 254 -27.38 -14.24 11.60
N GLU A 255 -27.58 -13.34 12.55
CA GLU A 255 -28.89 -13.08 13.13
C GLU A 255 -29.88 -12.52 12.11
N TYR A 256 -29.42 -11.59 11.27
CA TYR A 256 -30.19 -11.04 10.16
C TYR A 256 -30.65 -12.13 9.19
N GLN A 257 -29.75 -13.02 8.79
CA GLN A 257 -30.08 -14.13 7.88
C GLN A 257 -31.06 -15.14 8.51
N LYS A 258 -30.91 -15.44 9.81
CA LYS A 258 -31.90 -16.27 10.55
C LYS A 258 -33.29 -15.66 10.56
N GLY A 259 -33.39 -14.34 10.59
CA GLY A 259 -34.67 -13.61 10.56
C GLY A 259 -35.55 -13.89 9.35
N TYR A 260 -34.98 -14.39 8.24
CA TYR A 260 -35.72 -14.79 7.04
C TYR A 260 -36.42 -16.15 7.16
N ASN A 261 -36.18 -16.90 8.24
CA ASN A 261 -36.75 -18.24 8.48
C ASN A 261 -36.53 -19.23 7.32
N ASP A 262 -35.42 -19.09 6.57
CA ASP A 262 -35.04 -20.04 5.53
C ASP A 262 -34.57 -21.35 6.18
N PRO A 263 -35.28 -22.49 6.00
CA PRO A 263 -34.91 -23.77 6.60
C PRO A 263 -33.58 -24.33 6.08
N SER A 264 -33.08 -23.81 4.96
CA SER A 264 -31.79 -24.20 4.36
C SER A 264 -30.62 -23.34 4.81
N TYR A 265 -30.86 -22.29 5.61
CA TYR A 265 -29.81 -21.40 6.08
C TYR A 265 -28.91 -22.10 7.12
N ASP A 266 -27.61 -22.15 6.82
CA ASP A 266 -26.56 -22.62 7.73
C ASP A 266 -25.67 -21.42 8.15
N PRO A 267 -25.63 -21.05 9.44
CA PRO A 267 -24.73 -20.03 9.97
C PRO A 267 -23.26 -20.24 9.61
N GLU A 268 -22.80 -21.48 9.46
CA GLU A 268 -21.43 -21.79 9.08
C GLU A 268 -21.06 -21.25 7.69
N ASN A 269 -22.03 -21.19 6.76
CA ASN A 269 -21.79 -20.59 5.45
C ASN A 269 -21.51 -19.08 5.54
N THR A 270 -22.23 -18.35 6.40
CA THR A 270 -21.98 -16.92 6.63
C THR A 270 -20.60 -16.71 7.26
N LYS A 271 -20.23 -17.53 8.24
CA LYS A 271 -18.92 -17.48 8.91
C LYS A 271 -17.79 -17.74 7.92
N GLN A 272 -17.91 -18.76 7.07
CA GLN A 272 -16.93 -19.06 6.02
C GLN A 272 -16.84 -17.95 4.96
N LYS A 273 -17.96 -17.31 4.63
CA LYS A 273 -18.00 -16.22 3.65
C LYS A 273 -17.31 -14.96 4.18
N PHE A 274 -17.40 -14.69 5.47
CA PHE A 274 -16.93 -13.47 6.11
C PHE A 274 -15.81 -13.69 7.14
N ASN A 275 -15.01 -14.74 6.98
CA ASN A 275 -13.81 -14.97 7.79
C ASN A 275 -12.77 -13.83 7.65
N ASP A 276 -11.68 -13.92 8.42
CA ASP A 276 -10.54 -13.00 8.37
C ASP A 276 -9.96 -12.78 6.97
N LYS A 277 -9.97 -13.78 6.08
CA LYS A 277 -9.54 -13.61 4.68
C LYS A 277 -10.38 -12.57 3.93
N HIS A 278 -11.69 -12.50 4.20
CA HIS A 278 -12.54 -11.45 3.65
C HIS A 278 -12.06 -10.06 4.11
N LEU A 279 -11.75 -9.90 5.41
CA LEU A 279 -11.20 -8.65 5.97
C LEU A 279 -9.85 -8.29 5.35
N LEU A 280 -8.98 -9.28 5.21
CA LEU A 280 -7.57 -9.15 4.84
C LEU A 280 -7.32 -9.29 3.33
N THR A 281 -8.32 -8.92 2.51
CA THR A 281 -8.16 -8.83 1.06
C THR A 281 -7.89 -7.39 0.64
N GLN A 282 -6.78 -7.16 -0.09
CA GLN A 282 -6.38 -5.83 -0.54
C GLN A 282 -7.50 -5.14 -1.34
N PHE A 283 -7.85 -3.92 -0.92
CA PHE A 283 -8.92 -3.12 -1.53
C PHE A 283 -10.29 -3.82 -1.61
N ASN A 284 -10.56 -4.81 -0.76
CA ASN A 284 -11.91 -5.32 -0.60
C ASN A 284 -12.79 -4.22 -0.01
N ARG A 285 -13.88 -3.92 -0.73
CA ARG A 285 -14.84 -2.88 -0.40
C ARG A 285 -15.36 -3.05 1.02
N VAL A 286 -16.02 -4.15 1.37
CA VAL A 286 -16.85 -4.24 2.61
C VAL A 286 -16.03 -4.50 3.87
N ALA A 287 -14.78 -4.89 3.70
CA ALA A 287 -13.94 -5.42 4.76
C ALA A 287 -13.26 -4.31 5.57
N TYR A 288 -12.01 -4.00 5.24
CA TYR A 288 -11.16 -3.20 6.10
C TYR A 288 -11.64 -1.75 6.26
N SER A 289 -11.98 -1.09 5.14
CA SER A 289 -12.32 0.33 5.14
C SER A 289 -13.58 0.63 5.95
N TYR A 290 -14.55 -0.28 5.98
CA TYR A 290 -15.77 -0.11 6.75
C TYR A 290 -15.53 -0.29 8.25
N MET A 291 -14.83 -1.35 8.65
CA MET A 291 -14.50 -1.59 10.07
C MET A 291 -13.59 -0.49 10.62
N SER A 292 -12.62 -0.03 9.83
CA SER A 292 -11.80 1.13 10.18
C SER A 292 -12.63 2.39 10.36
N LYS A 293 -13.66 2.64 9.54
CA LYS A 293 -14.57 3.79 9.74
C LYS A 293 -15.27 3.71 11.09
N ILE A 294 -15.87 2.56 11.41
CA ILE A 294 -16.62 2.39 12.67
C ILE A 294 -15.69 2.61 13.86
N ALA A 295 -14.51 2.00 13.85
CA ALA A 295 -13.53 2.15 14.91
C ALA A 295 -13.05 3.62 15.07
N ILE A 296 -12.78 4.33 13.97
CA ILE A 296 -12.42 5.76 14.01
C ILE A 296 -13.55 6.59 14.63
N ASN A 297 -14.79 6.38 14.18
CA ASN A 297 -15.93 7.15 14.69
C ASN A 297 -16.14 6.92 16.19
N ASN A 298 -15.96 5.70 16.67
CA ASN A 298 -16.14 5.36 18.07
C ASN A 298 -15.03 5.95 18.95
N LEU A 299 -13.78 5.92 18.50
CA LEU A 299 -12.67 6.59 19.19
C LEU A 299 -12.83 8.11 19.20
N ASN A 300 -13.30 8.67 18.08
CA ASN A 300 -13.51 10.10 17.93
C ASN A 300 -14.78 10.63 18.59
N ALA A 301 -15.63 9.76 19.15
CA ALA A 301 -16.93 10.15 19.71
C ALA A 301 -16.82 11.20 20.82
N ASN A 302 -15.77 11.10 21.65
CA ASN A 302 -15.55 12.00 22.80
C ASN A 302 -14.31 12.89 22.64
N GLN A 303 -13.32 12.46 21.85
CA GLN A 303 -12.05 13.15 21.68
C GLN A 303 -11.46 12.81 20.32
N LYS A 304 -10.86 13.78 19.62
CA LYS A 304 -10.30 13.60 18.28
C LYS A 304 -9.00 12.78 18.34
N GLN A 305 -9.08 11.47 18.40
CA GLN A 305 -7.92 10.61 18.66
C GLN A 305 -7.20 10.16 17.38
N ILE A 306 -7.95 9.91 16.29
CA ILE A 306 -7.38 9.30 15.10
C ILE A 306 -8.12 9.73 13.82
N TYR A 307 -7.37 9.99 12.76
CA TYR A 307 -7.89 10.28 11.43
C TYR A 307 -7.18 9.44 10.38
N LYS A 308 -7.88 9.08 9.31
CA LYS A 308 -7.35 8.24 8.23
C LYS A 308 -7.18 9.05 6.95
N PHE A 309 -5.99 8.94 6.36
CA PHE A 309 -5.69 9.43 5.02
C PHE A 309 -5.35 8.24 4.13
N THR A 310 -6.02 8.10 3.00
CA THR A 310 -5.81 6.98 2.07
C THR A 310 -4.96 7.42 0.90
N TRP A 311 -4.10 6.54 0.39
CA TRP A 311 -3.22 6.84 -0.75
C TRP A 311 -4.03 7.32 -1.98
N LYS A 312 -3.65 8.49 -2.49
CA LYS A 312 -4.35 9.20 -3.57
C LYS A 312 -3.49 9.35 -4.82
N ASP A 313 -2.23 9.78 -4.67
CA ASP A 313 -1.39 10.12 -5.82
C ASP A 313 0.11 9.91 -5.51
N ILE A 314 0.94 10.07 -6.53
CA ILE A 314 2.39 10.20 -6.46
C ILE A 314 2.78 11.64 -6.83
N ASN A 315 3.36 12.35 -5.86
CA ASN A 315 3.94 13.67 -6.03
C ASN A 315 5.46 13.53 -6.25
N GLU A 316 5.87 13.60 -7.52
CA GLU A 316 7.28 13.79 -7.88
C GLU A 316 7.68 15.27 -7.74
N ASN A 317 7.54 15.83 -6.54
CA ASN A 317 8.07 17.17 -6.26
C ASN A 317 8.94 17.10 -5.01
N SER A 318 10.22 16.77 -5.22
CA SER A 318 11.30 17.13 -4.29
C SER A 318 12.62 17.26 -5.05
#